data_AF-A0AAV1NEB5-F1
#
_entry.id   AF-A0AAV1NEB5-F1
#
_cell.length_a   1.000
_cell.length_b   1.000
_cell.length_c   1.000
_cell.angle_alpha   90.00
_cell.angle_beta   90.00
_cell.angle_gamma   90.00
#
_symmetry.space_group_name_H-M   'P 1'
#
loop_
_entity.id
_entity.type
_entity.pdbx_description
1 polymer ?
#
loop_
_entity_poly.entity_id
_entity_poly.type
_entity_poly.pdbx_seq_one_letter_code
_entity_poly.pdbx_strand_id
1 'polypeptide(L)'
;MLLIIFSVQGKQVLRKLAKSIWAAQLTERSVCRQMSREEDRGERERDSERRERKKKTDRMRRCLLFTRGLIDRALETLGKISDKKNGGLKIATMAKNCHNDYKMKFSMDDEFPDLSKHNNHMAKLLTKEIYGKLRGKSTPSGFTVDDVIQTGVDNPGHPFIMTVGCVAGDEECYEVFKDLLDPVISDRHGGYKPTDKHKTDLNFENLKGGDDLDPNYVLSSRVRTGRSIKGFTLPPHNSRGERRGIEKLSIEALASLEGEFKGKYYPLTGMSDAEQEQLIADHFLFDKPVSPLLTCAGMARDWPDGRGIWHNENKSFLVWVNEEDHLRVISMEKGGNMKEVFRRFCVGLQKIEAIFKKHNHGFMWNEHLGYILTCPSNLGTGLRGGVHVKLPKLSTHAKFEEILTRLRLQKRGTGGVDTASVGGVFDISNADRLGSSEVYQVQLVVDGVKLMVEMEKKLEKGESIDGMIPAQK
;
A
#
# COMPACT_ATOMS: atom_id res chain seq x y z
N MET A 1 42.44 19.50 -0.86
CA MET A 1 42.24 20.97 -0.90
C MET A 1 41.61 21.45 -2.23
N LEU A 2 42.01 20.94 -3.40
CA LEU A 2 41.40 21.31 -4.71
C LEU A 2 39.90 20.97 -4.87
N LEU A 3 39.41 19.86 -4.30
CA LEU A 3 37.98 19.47 -4.39
C LEU A 3 37.02 20.41 -3.61
N ILE A 4 37.50 21.06 -2.54
CA ILE A 4 36.72 22.03 -1.76
C ILE A 4 36.59 23.35 -2.54
N ILE A 5 37.64 23.74 -3.28
CA ILE A 5 37.67 24.96 -4.08
C ILE A 5 36.68 24.89 -5.25
N PHE A 6 36.56 23.73 -5.94
CA PHE A 6 35.59 23.52 -7.01
C PHE A 6 34.12 23.50 -6.54
N SER A 7 33.84 22.93 -5.36
CA SER A 7 32.50 22.88 -4.74
C SER A 7 31.97 24.27 -4.38
N VAL A 8 32.85 25.15 -3.88
CA VAL A 8 32.49 26.51 -3.46
C VAL A 8 32.26 27.41 -4.68
N GLN A 9 33.11 27.34 -5.71
CA GLN A 9 32.95 28.13 -6.94
C GLN A 9 31.68 27.73 -7.72
N GLY A 10 31.38 26.42 -7.84
CA GLY A 10 30.16 25.95 -8.51
C GLY A 10 28.87 26.38 -7.82
N LYS A 11 28.84 26.37 -6.47
CA LYS A 11 27.70 26.88 -5.68
C LYS A 11 27.55 28.41 -5.81
N GLN A 12 28.65 29.15 -5.92
CA GLN A 12 28.60 30.60 -6.14
C GLN A 12 28.07 30.96 -7.54
N VAL A 13 28.45 30.21 -8.58
CA VAL A 13 27.94 30.41 -9.95
C VAL A 13 26.44 30.10 -10.02
N LEU A 14 25.98 29.00 -9.44
CA LEU A 14 24.55 28.65 -9.36
C LEU A 14 23.73 29.69 -8.58
N ARG A 15 24.26 30.20 -7.47
CA ARG A 15 23.61 31.28 -6.70
C ARG A 15 23.54 32.60 -7.48
N LYS A 16 24.58 32.95 -8.25
CA LYS A 16 24.55 34.13 -9.13
C LYS A 16 23.51 33.97 -10.25
N LEU A 17 23.46 32.80 -10.89
CA LEU A 17 22.51 32.51 -11.95
C LEU A 17 21.06 32.50 -11.46
N ALA A 18 20.79 31.90 -10.30
CA ALA A 18 19.46 31.90 -9.68
C ALA A 18 18.99 33.32 -9.31
N LYS A 19 19.90 34.17 -8.81
CA LYS A 19 19.60 35.60 -8.56
C LYS A 19 19.30 36.36 -9.85
N SER A 20 20.02 36.08 -10.93
CA SER A 20 19.76 36.69 -12.25
C SER A 20 18.42 36.26 -12.84
N ILE A 21 18.03 34.98 -12.71
CA ILE A 21 16.71 34.47 -13.14
C ILE A 21 15.60 35.13 -12.33
N TRP A 22 15.76 35.20 -11.01
CA TRP A 22 14.76 35.85 -10.14
C TRP A 22 14.59 37.34 -10.44
N ALA A 23 15.68 38.06 -10.69
CA ALA A 23 15.64 39.46 -11.11
C ALA A 23 14.96 39.65 -12.50
N ALA A 24 15.22 38.73 -13.45
CA ALA A 24 14.58 38.75 -14.76
C ALA A 24 13.07 38.48 -14.65
N GLN A 25 12.64 37.53 -13.81
CA GLN A 25 11.22 37.23 -13.57
C GLN A 25 10.48 38.38 -12.87
N LEU A 26 11.14 39.08 -11.93
CA LEU A 26 10.60 40.30 -11.32
C LEU A 26 10.41 41.42 -12.36
N THR A 27 11.38 41.56 -13.26
CA THR A 27 11.31 42.53 -14.37
C THR A 27 10.18 42.19 -15.33
N GLU A 28 10.03 40.92 -15.73
CA GLU A 28 8.92 40.45 -16.57
C GLU A 28 7.55 40.74 -15.92
N ARG A 29 7.40 40.42 -14.63
CA ARG A 29 6.16 40.72 -13.87
C ARG A 29 5.86 42.22 -13.81
N SER A 30 6.89 43.05 -13.66
CA SER A 30 6.74 44.51 -13.65
C SER A 30 6.28 45.05 -15.00
N VAL A 31 6.89 44.58 -16.09
CA VAL A 31 6.53 44.96 -17.47
C VAL A 31 5.11 44.49 -17.82
N CYS A 32 4.72 43.27 -17.47
CA CYS A 32 3.35 42.77 -17.66
C CYS A 32 2.31 43.63 -16.91
N ARG A 33 2.60 44.04 -15.66
CA ARG A 33 1.71 44.92 -14.90
C ARG A 33 1.59 46.32 -15.52
N GLN A 34 2.69 46.87 -16.03
CA GLN A 34 2.65 48.15 -16.72
C GLN A 34 1.90 48.06 -18.06
N MET A 35 2.06 46.96 -18.80
CA MET A 35 1.31 46.72 -20.04
C MET A 35 -0.20 46.61 -19.79
N SER A 36 -0.63 45.84 -18.78
CA SER A 36 -2.05 45.75 -18.41
C SER A 36 -2.64 47.11 -18.02
N ARG A 37 -1.91 47.95 -17.28
CA ARG A 37 -2.32 49.33 -16.97
C ARG A 37 -2.39 50.24 -18.20
N GLU A 38 -1.54 49.99 -19.19
CA GLU A 38 -1.59 50.65 -20.51
C GLU A 38 -2.53 49.96 -21.50
N GLU A 39 -3.23 48.90 -21.15
CA GLU A 39 -4.32 48.32 -21.96
C GLU A 39 -5.67 48.79 -21.39
N ASP A 40 -5.82 48.90 -20.07
CA ASP A 40 -7.06 49.36 -19.39
C ASP A 40 -7.41 50.86 -19.55
N ARG A 41 -6.46 51.73 -19.91
CA ARG A 41 -6.69 53.18 -20.06
C ARG A 41 -7.48 53.59 -21.33
N GLY A 42 -8.29 52.72 -21.92
CA GLY A 42 -8.85 52.94 -23.26
C GLY A 42 -10.34 53.24 -23.25
N GLU A 43 -10.74 54.52 -23.41
CA GLU A 43 -11.96 54.86 -24.18
C GLU A 43 -12.12 56.33 -24.65
N ARG A 44 -11.22 57.28 -24.34
CA ARG A 44 -11.33 58.69 -24.84
C ARG A 44 -9.98 59.37 -25.13
N GLU A 45 -9.17 58.83 -26.04
CA GLU A 45 -7.87 59.44 -26.44
C GLU A 45 -7.81 59.73 -27.95
N ARG A 46 -7.11 60.82 -28.34
CA ARG A 46 -6.95 61.26 -29.74
C ARG A 46 -6.03 60.32 -30.53
N ASP A 47 -6.18 60.26 -31.86
CA ASP A 47 -5.44 59.31 -32.73
C ASP A 47 -3.90 59.43 -32.68
N SER A 48 -3.37 60.62 -32.39
CA SER A 48 -1.93 60.84 -32.19
C SER A 48 -1.41 60.14 -30.93
N GLU A 49 -2.17 60.21 -29.83
CA GLU A 49 -1.84 59.61 -28.52
C GLU A 49 -1.92 58.07 -28.60
N ARG A 50 -2.88 57.53 -29.37
CA ARG A 50 -3.00 56.09 -29.65
C ARG A 50 -1.78 55.52 -30.38
N ARG A 51 -1.24 56.25 -31.37
CA ARG A 51 -0.05 55.81 -32.12
C ARG A 51 1.20 55.76 -31.25
N GLU A 52 1.34 56.71 -30.32
CA GLU A 52 2.48 56.77 -29.41
C GLU A 52 2.42 55.70 -28.32
N ARG A 53 1.22 55.44 -27.77
CA ARG A 53 0.95 54.32 -26.86
C ARG A 53 1.25 52.98 -27.52
N LYS A 54 0.80 52.76 -28.76
CA LYS A 54 1.12 51.53 -29.52
C LYS A 54 2.63 51.31 -29.68
N LYS A 55 3.40 52.37 -30.00
CA LYS A 55 4.87 52.30 -30.06
C LYS A 55 5.48 51.93 -28.70
N LYS A 56 4.92 52.43 -27.60
CA LYS A 56 5.36 52.14 -26.23
C LYS A 56 5.06 50.69 -25.84
N THR A 57 3.85 50.20 -26.10
CA THR A 57 3.46 48.80 -25.89
C THR A 57 4.31 47.84 -26.74
N ASP A 58 4.62 48.19 -28.00
CA ASP A 58 5.50 47.39 -28.86
C ASP A 58 6.94 47.34 -28.35
N ARG A 59 7.45 48.43 -27.76
CA ARG A 59 8.76 48.42 -27.06
C ARG A 59 8.73 47.50 -25.83
N MET A 60 7.65 47.51 -25.07
CA MET A 60 7.50 46.64 -23.89
C MET A 60 7.39 45.16 -24.28
N ARG A 61 6.65 44.83 -25.34
CA ARG A 61 6.58 43.45 -25.90
C ARG A 61 7.95 42.94 -26.33
N ARG A 62 8.76 43.76 -27.00
CA ARG A 62 10.15 43.42 -27.36
C ARG A 62 11.03 43.18 -26.13
N CYS A 63 10.87 44.00 -25.10
CA CYS A 63 11.58 43.81 -23.82
C CYS A 63 11.19 42.47 -23.18
N LEU A 64 9.89 42.12 -23.19
CA LEU A 64 9.39 40.86 -22.64
C LEU A 64 9.95 39.63 -23.36
N LEU A 65 9.98 39.66 -24.69
CA LEU A 65 10.55 38.60 -25.52
C LEU A 65 12.05 38.42 -25.27
N PHE A 66 12.77 39.54 -25.10
CA PHE A 66 14.19 39.50 -24.76
C PHE A 66 14.43 38.89 -23.37
N THR A 67 13.64 39.28 -22.35
CA THR A 67 13.76 38.71 -21.01
C THR A 67 13.40 37.22 -20.96
N ARG A 68 12.39 36.78 -21.71
CA ARG A 68 12.05 35.35 -21.84
C ARG A 68 13.17 34.56 -22.50
N GLY A 69 13.73 35.07 -23.60
CA GLY A 69 14.86 34.44 -24.27
C GLY A 69 16.15 34.39 -23.44
N LEU A 70 16.30 35.24 -22.43
CA LEU A 70 17.38 35.14 -21.43
C LEU A 70 17.08 34.08 -20.36
N ILE A 71 15.83 33.97 -19.90
CA ILE A 71 15.38 32.94 -18.96
C ILE A 71 15.54 31.56 -19.60
N ASP A 72 15.10 31.37 -20.84
CA ASP A 72 15.18 30.09 -21.56
C ASP A 72 16.63 29.65 -21.76
N ARG A 73 17.52 30.55 -22.17
CA ARG A 73 18.97 30.27 -22.29
C ARG A 73 19.62 29.93 -20.94
N ALA A 74 19.18 30.57 -19.85
CA ALA A 74 19.68 30.26 -18.51
C ALA A 74 19.19 28.89 -18.03
N LEU A 75 17.94 28.52 -18.32
CA LEU A 75 17.38 27.19 -18.04
C LEU A 75 18.06 26.10 -18.88
N GLU A 76 18.34 26.36 -20.15
CA GLU A 76 19.07 25.44 -21.03
C GLU A 76 20.52 25.22 -20.55
N THR A 77 21.15 26.29 -20.04
CA THR A 77 22.48 26.20 -19.42
C THR A 77 22.44 25.40 -18.11
N LEU A 78 21.38 25.52 -17.31
CA LEU A 78 21.15 24.70 -16.12
C LEU A 78 20.92 23.22 -16.48
N GLY A 79 20.16 22.94 -17.55
CA GLY A 79 19.98 21.58 -18.10
C GLY A 79 21.32 20.96 -18.52
N LYS A 80 22.16 21.71 -19.25
CA LYS A 80 23.51 21.26 -19.66
C LYS A 80 24.46 21.06 -18.47
N ILE A 81 24.32 21.81 -17.37
CA ILE A 81 25.08 21.62 -16.12
C ILE A 81 24.57 20.38 -15.37
N SER A 82 23.27 20.11 -15.40
CA SER A 82 22.64 18.90 -14.87
C SER A 82 23.15 17.66 -15.61
N ASP A 83 23.18 17.71 -16.95
CA ASP A 83 23.67 16.60 -17.78
C ASP A 83 25.17 16.38 -17.66
N LYS A 84 25.98 17.44 -17.51
CA LYS A 84 27.43 17.30 -17.23
C LYS A 84 27.71 16.76 -15.83
N LYS A 85 26.84 16.96 -14.84
CA LYS A 85 26.95 16.29 -13.53
C LYS A 85 26.57 14.81 -13.58
N ASN A 86 25.70 14.41 -14.51
CA ASN A 86 25.32 13.01 -14.72
C ASN A 86 26.44 12.16 -15.35
N GLY A 87 27.44 12.78 -16.00
CA GLY A 87 28.56 12.06 -16.64
C GLY A 87 29.77 11.79 -15.74
N GLY A 88 29.79 12.23 -14.47
CA GLY A 88 31.01 12.13 -13.68
C GLY A 88 30.89 12.53 -12.21
N LEU A 89 29.80 12.16 -11.52
CA LEU A 89 29.79 11.98 -10.07
C LEU A 89 28.51 11.25 -9.61
N LYS A 90 28.38 9.95 -9.87
CA LYS A 90 27.51 9.09 -9.05
C LYS A 90 28.24 8.74 -7.75
N ILE A 91 28.43 9.73 -6.88
CA ILE A 91 28.45 9.45 -5.45
C ILE A 91 27.02 9.66 -5.03
N ALA A 92 26.22 8.58 -5.09
CA ALA A 92 25.04 8.50 -4.25
C ALA A 92 25.59 8.61 -2.81
N THR A 93 25.50 9.78 -2.20
CA THR A 93 25.52 9.86 -0.74
C THR A 93 24.31 9.10 -0.28
N MET A 94 24.46 7.78 -0.10
CA MET A 94 23.53 7.01 0.72
C MET A 94 23.43 7.77 2.05
N ALA A 95 22.20 8.04 2.49
CA ALA A 95 22.01 8.58 3.82
C ALA A 95 22.72 7.64 4.79
N LYS A 96 23.74 8.15 5.50
CA LYS A 96 24.47 7.34 6.47
C LYS A 96 23.48 6.94 7.56
N ASN A 97 23.14 5.66 7.64
CA ASN A 97 22.39 5.12 8.77
C ASN A 97 23.37 4.99 9.94
N CYS A 98 23.54 6.10 10.68
CA CYS A 98 24.54 6.21 11.73
C CYS A 98 24.37 5.18 12.84
N HIS A 99 23.14 4.69 13.08
CA HIS A 99 22.91 3.64 14.08
C HIS A 99 23.41 2.28 13.59
N ASN A 100 23.15 1.92 12.32
CA ASN A 100 23.70 0.69 11.76
C ASN A 100 25.24 0.71 11.73
N ASP A 101 25.85 1.88 11.46
CA ASP A 101 27.31 2.06 11.54
C ASP A 101 27.87 1.75 12.96
N TYR A 102 27.09 1.97 14.03
CA TYR A 102 27.48 1.59 15.39
C TYR A 102 27.30 0.08 15.63
N LYS A 103 26.21 -0.53 15.15
CA LYS A 103 25.99 -1.99 15.24
C LYS A 103 27.11 -2.78 14.55
N MET A 104 27.61 -2.25 13.43
CA MET A 104 28.73 -2.85 12.69
C MET A 104 30.07 -2.81 13.44
N LYS A 105 30.16 -2.13 14.58
CA LYS A 105 31.32 -2.21 15.49
C LYS A 105 31.31 -3.45 16.37
N PHE A 106 30.15 -4.12 16.48
CA PHE A 106 29.97 -5.36 17.22
C PHE A 106 29.98 -6.56 16.26
N SER A 107 30.38 -7.73 16.76
CA SER A 107 30.44 -8.94 15.95
C SER A 107 29.06 -9.36 15.47
N MET A 108 29.00 -10.26 14.49
CA MET A 108 27.72 -10.82 14.04
C MET A 108 27.01 -11.58 15.17
N ASP A 109 27.76 -12.27 16.02
CA ASP A 109 27.22 -13.03 17.14
C ASP A 109 26.65 -12.14 18.25
N ASP A 110 27.21 -10.93 18.45
CA ASP A 110 26.73 -9.98 19.46
C ASP A 110 25.34 -9.41 19.12
N GLU A 111 25.02 -9.33 17.83
CA GLU A 111 23.81 -8.66 17.32
C GLU A 111 22.79 -9.65 16.72
N PHE A 112 23.17 -10.91 16.55
CA PHE A 112 22.25 -11.95 16.08
C PHE A 112 21.16 -12.19 17.14
N PRO A 113 19.86 -12.16 16.77
CA PRO A 113 18.79 -12.27 17.75
C PRO A 113 18.71 -13.66 18.40
N ASP A 114 18.37 -13.72 19.69
CA ASP A 114 17.97 -14.98 20.33
C ASP A 114 16.54 -15.34 19.91
N LEU A 115 16.45 -16.39 19.09
CA LEU A 115 15.21 -16.92 18.53
C LEU A 115 14.85 -18.30 19.09
N SER A 116 15.48 -18.73 20.20
CA SER A 116 15.40 -20.10 20.73
C SER A 116 13.99 -20.55 21.12
N LYS A 117 13.06 -19.62 21.37
CA LYS A 117 11.67 -19.89 21.78
C LYS A 117 10.64 -19.39 20.76
N HIS A 118 11.09 -19.09 19.54
CA HIS A 118 10.28 -18.43 18.53
C HIS A 118 9.67 -19.45 17.56
N ASN A 119 8.45 -19.15 17.14
CA ASN A 119 7.64 -19.90 16.21
C ASN A 119 6.91 -18.94 15.26
N ASN A 120 7.69 -18.36 14.36
CA ASN A 120 7.23 -17.56 13.23
C ASN A 120 8.09 -17.89 11.99
N HIS A 121 7.62 -17.56 10.78
CA HIS A 121 8.31 -17.95 9.54
C HIS A 121 9.74 -17.37 9.46
N MET A 122 9.94 -16.11 9.86
CA MET A 122 11.26 -15.47 9.89
C MET A 122 12.22 -16.24 10.79
N ALA A 123 11.81 -16.58 12.02
CA ALA A 123 12.68 -17.25 12.99
C ALA A 123 13.09 -18.67 12.55
N LYS A 124 12.24 -19.36 11.79
CA LYS A 124 12.56 -20.69 11.22
C LYS A 124 13.67 -20.64 10.17
N LEU A 125 13.83 -19.50 9.50
CA LEU A 125 14.61 -19.38 8.27
C LEU A 125 15.82 -18.46 8.41
N LEU A 126 15.82 -17.56 9.40
CA LEU A 126 16.98 -16.72 9.68
C LEU A 126 18.13 -17.55 10.25
N THR A 127 19.27 -17.52 9.56
CA THR A 127 20.51 -18.14 10.02
C THR A 127 21.58 -17.08 10.25
N LYS A 128 22.60 -17.40 11.04
CA LYS A 128 23.78 -16.53 11.24
C LYS A 128 24.46 -16.17 9.93
N GLU A 129 24.48 -17.08 8.96
CA GLU A 129 25.03 -16.84 7.62
C GLU A 129 24.19 -15.79 6.86
N ILE A 130 22.87 -15.96 6.81
CA ILE A 130 21.95 -15.01 6.17
C ILE A 130 22.06 -13.63 6.84
N TYR A 131 22.03 -13.60 8.18
CA TYR A 131 22.14 -12.36 8.94
C TYR A 131 23.48 -11.65 8.68
N GLY A 132 24.60 -12.38 8.72
CA GLY A 132 25.93 -11.84 8.42
C GLY A 132 26.03 -11.24 7.00
N LYS A 133 25.39 -11.86 6.01
CA LYS A 133 25.33 -11.35 4.62
C LYS A 133 24.48 -10.09 4.49
N LEU A 134 23.43 -9.93 5.31
CA LEU A 134 22.43 -8.88 5.15
C LEU A 134 22.59 -7.69 6.12
N ARG A 135 23.19 -7.85 7.30
CA ARG A 135 23.23 -6.82 8.36
C ARG A 135 23.93 -5.51 7.97
N GLY A 136 24.88 -5.58 7.05
CA GLY A 136 25.55 -4.39 6.50
C GLY A 136 24.79 -3.68 5.37
N LYS A 137 23.64 -4.21 4.93
CA LYS A 137 22.85 -3.66 3.81
C LYS A 137 21.75 -2.73 4.32
N SER A 138 21.37 -1.79 3.45
CA SER A 138 20.18 -0.97 3.61
C SER A 138 19.52 -0.71 2.25
N THR A 139 18.22 -0.48 2.25
CA THR A 139 17.50 0.02 1.07
C THR A 139 17.86 1.49 0.79
N PRO A 140 17.45 2.08 -0.34
CA PRO A 140 17.68 3.50 -0.62
C PRO A 140 17.10 4.46 0.44
N SER A 141 16.03 4.05 1.13
CA SER A 141 15.40 4.81 2.22
C SER A 141 16.08 4.59 3.59
N GLY A 142 17.07 3.69 3.66
CA GLY A 142 17.82 3.38 4.86
C GLY A 142 17.24 2.25 5.73
N PHE A 143 16.21 1.54 5.26
CA PHE A 143 15.63 0.39 5.97
C PHE A 143 16.62 -0.79 5.98
N THR A 144 16.77 -1.46 7.12
CA THR A 144 17.79 -2.49 7.36
C THR A 144 17.17 -3.86 7.63
N VAL A 145 18.00 -4.91 7.70
CA VAL A 145 17.51 -6.26 8.05
C VAL A 145 16.95 -6.32 9.47
N ASP A 146 17.48 -5.52 10.41
CA ASP A 146 16.95 -5.47 11.77
C ASP A 146 15.55 -4.86 11.79
N ASP A 147 15.32 -3.81 10.99
CA ASP A 147 13.99 -3.22 10.84
C ASP A 147 13.00 -4.23 10.20
N VAL A 148 13.47 -5.06 9.27
CA VAL A 148 12.68 -6.13 8.64
C VAL A 148 12.22 -7.16 9.67
N ILE A 149 13.09 -7.59 10.59
CA ILE A 149 12.82 -8.74 11.48
C ILE A 149 12.30 -8.36 12.87
N GLN A 150 12.35 -7.07 13.26
CA GLN A 150 12.07 -6.63 14.64
C GLN A 150 10.75 -7.17 15.19
N THR A 151 9.67 -7.11 14.39
CA THR A 151 8.36 -7.63 14.82
C THR A 151 8.40 -9.12 15.13
N GLY A 152 9.17 -9.93 14.39
CA GLY A 152 9.32 -11.36 14.67
C GLY A 152 10.26 -11.65 15.84
N VAL A 153 11.22 -10.78 16.13
CA VAL A 153 12.07 -10.88 17.33
C VAL A 153 11.23 -10.60 18.58
N ASP A 154 10.42 -9.55 18.55
CA ASP A 154 9.60 -9.13 19.70
C ASP A 154 8.39 -10.03 19.93
N ASN A 155 7.90 -10.70 18.87
CA ASN A 155 6.73 -11.57 18.92
C ASN A 155 7.14 -13.03 18.65
N PRO A 156 7.43 -13.84 19.69
CA PRO A 156 7.86 -15.22 19.53
C PRO A 156 6.79 -16.13 18.94
N GLY A 157 5.53 -15.72 18.92
CA GLY A 157 4.44 -16.45 18.28
C GLY A 157 3.14 -15.67 18.41
N HIS A 158 2.04 -16.28 17.98
CA HIS A 158 0.71 -15.70 18.15
C HIS A 158 -0.28 -16.77 18.58
N PRO A 159 -1.26 -16.47 19.48
CA PRO A 159 -2.15 -17.48 20.05
C PRO A 159 -3.00 -18.25 19.03
N PHE A 160 -3.28 -17.65 17.86
CA PHE A 160 -4.27 -18.18 16.91
C PHE A 160 -3.71 -18.58 15.55
N ILE A 161 -2.53 -18.08 15.16
CA ILE A 161 -1.98 -18.26 13.80
C ILE A 161 -0.45 -18.36 13.80
N MET A 162 0.12 -19.03 12.81
CA MET A 162 1.54 -18.89 12.46
C MET A 162 1.77 -17.51 11.85
N THR A 163 2.60 -16.67 12.49
CA THR A 163 2.93 -15.33 12.00
C THR A 163 4.14 -15.36 11.07
N VAL A 164 4.26 -14.33 10.21
CA VAL A 164 5.42 -14.20 9.31
C VAL A 164 6.67 -13.79 10.07
N GLY A 165 6.57 -12.83 10.99
CA GLY A 165 7.71 -12.36 11.79
C GLY A 165 8.66 -11.40 11.06
N CYS A 166 8.27 -10.89 9.88
CA CYS A 166 9.00 -9.83 9.21
C CYS A 166 8.08 -8.95 8.34
N VAL A 167 8.56 -7.75 8.03
CA VAL A 167 7.87 -6.73 7.22
C VAL A 167 8.83 -6.05 6.24
N ALA A 168 8.28 -5.47 5.18
CA ALA A 168 8.99 -4.58 4.27
C ALA A 168 8.74 -3.10 4.63
N GLY A 169 9.80 -2.30 4.61
CA GLY A 169 9.75 -0.84 4.79
C GLY A 169 9.62 -0.06 3.48
N ASP A 170 9.93 -0.67 2.33
CA ASP A 170 9.78 -0.11 0.99
C ASP A 170 9.74 -1.23 -0.07
N GLU A 171 9.60 -0.85 -1.36
CA GLU A 171 9.54 -1.82 -2.47
C GLU A 171 10.87 -2.59 -2.61
N GLU A 172 11.99 -1.89 -2.39
CA GLU A 172 13.34 -2.41 -2.52
C GLU A 172 13.71 -3.46 -1.45
N CYS A 173 13.03 -3.48 -0.29
CA CYS A 173 13.23 -4.51 0.73
C CYS A 173 13.20 -5.93 0.14
N TYR A 174 12.24 -6.21 -0.74
CA TYR A 174 12.06 -7.54 -1.33
C TYR A 174 13.19 -7.96 -2.27
N GLU A 175 14.02 -7.03 -2.76
CA GLU A 175 15.23 -7.36 -3.53
C GLU A 175 16.48 -7.35 -2.64
N VAL A 176 16.65 -6.32 -1.80
CA VAL A 176 17.84 -6.14 -0.95
C VAL A 176 18.00 -7.28 0.05
N PHE A 177 16.88 -7.75 0.61
CA PHE A 177 16.81 -8.79 1.65
C PHE A 177 16.23 -10.12 1.15
N LYS A 178 16.25 -10.37 -0.17
CA LYS A 178 15.67 -11.58 -0.78
C LYS A 178 16.23 -12.89 -0.25
N ASP A 179 17.50 -12.92 0.17
CA ASP A 179 18.11 -14.12 0.76
C ASP A 179 17.39 -14.60 2.03
N LEU A 180 16.66 -13.70 2.72
CA LEU A 180 15.76 -14.03 3.83
C LEU A 180 14.30 -14.07 3.39
N LEU A 181 13.85 -13.08 2.61
CA LEU A 181 12.44 -12.92 2.28
C LEU A 181 11.94 -14.00 1.31
N ASP A 182 12.74 -14.46 0.36
CA ASP A 182 12.33 -15.51 -0.59
C ASP A 182 12.03 -16.85 0.12
N PRO A 183 12.90 -17.38 1.01
CA PRO A 183 12.55 -18.54 1.82
C PRO A 183 11.28 -18.33 2.65
N VAL A 184 11.10 -17.16 3.26
CA VAL A 184 9.91 -16.84 4.08
C VAL A 184 8.64 -16.85 3.23
N ILE A 185 8.70 -16.26 2.04
CA ILE A 185 7.61 -16.23 1.08
C ILE A 185 7.27 -17.65 0.62
N SER A 186 8.28 -18.46 0.29
CA SER A 186 8.10 -19.86 -0.10
C SER A 186 7.43 -20.66 1.01
N ASP A 187 7.92 -20.59 2.25
CA ASP A 187 7.33 -21.33 3.40
C ASP A 187 5.89 -20.86 3.69
N ARG A 188 5.62 -19.55 3.62
CA ARG A 188 4.28 -19.02 3.87
C ARG A 188 3.29 -19.34 2.75
N HIS A 189 3.70 -19.35 1.49
CA HIS A 189 2.81 -19.53 0.33
C HIS A 189 2.94 -20.90 -0.32
N GLY A 190 3.21 -21.93 0.49
CA GLY A 190 3.10 -23.34 0.06
C GLY A 190 4.11 -23.76 -1.00
N GLY A 191 5.35 -23.27 -0.89
CA GLY A 191 6.45 -23.62 -1.79
C GLY A 191 6.60 -22.71 -3.02
N TYR A 192 6.04 -21.50 -2.98
CA TYR A 192 6.18 -20.51 -4.06
C TYR A 192 7.65 -20.12 -4.26
N LYS A 193 8.22 -20.51 -5.41
CA LYS A 193 9.67 -20.43 -5.66
C LYS A 193 10.07 -19.06 -6.19
N PRO A 194 11.32 -18.61 -6.01
CA PRO A 194 11.85 -17.37 -6.59
C PRO A 194 11.72 -17.26 -8.12
N THR A 195 11.60 -18.40 -8.80
CA THR A 195 11.43 -18.49 -10.26
C THR A 195 9.97 -18.45 -10.72
N ASP A 196 9.03 -18.64 -9.80
CA ASP A 196 7.61 -18.65 -10.13
C ASP A 196 7.13 -17.24 -10.48
N LYS A 197 6.03 -17.14 -11.22
CA LYS A 197 5.44 -15.87 -11.61
C LYS A 197 4.03 -15.75 -11.09
N HIS A 198 3.66 -14.56 -10.65
CA HIS A 198 2.34 -14.31 -10.10
C HIS A 198 1.32 -14.17 -11.23
N LYS A 199 0.09 -14.61 -10.98
CA LYS A 199 -1.03 -14.50 -11.91
C LYS A 199 -2.06 -13.58 -11.32
N THR A 200 -2.44 -12.54 -12.06
CA THR A 200 -3.54 -11.64 -11.72
C THR A 200 -4.70 -11.90 -12.67
N ASP A 201 -5.91 -12.02 -12.13
CA ASP A 201 -7.15 -12.09 -12.91
C ASP A 201 -8.26 -11.38 -12.12
N LEU A 202 -8.53 -10.14 -12.50
CA LEU A 202 -9.63 -9.33 -11.97
C LEU A 202 -10.86 -9.35 -12.88
N ASN A 203 -10.95 -10.28 -13.84
CA ASN A 203 -12.17 -10.49 -14.61
C ASN A 203 -13.20 -11.27 -13.78
N PHE A 204 -14.05 -10.56 -13.06
CA PHE A 204 -15.07 -11.15 -12.20
C PHE A 204 -16.06 -12.07 -12.94
N GLU A 205 -16.21 -11.93 -14.26
CA GLU A 205 -17.10 -12.77 -15.07
C GLU A 205 -16.65 -14.24 -15.10
N ASN A 206 -15.35 -14.48 -14.86
CA ASN A 206 -14.78 -15.83 -14.79
C ASN A 206 -15.19 -16.59 -13.52
N LEU A 207 -15.80 -15.92 -12.53
CA LEU A 207 -16.30 -16.57 -11.31
C LEU A 207 -17.58 -17.38 -11.59
N LYS A 208 -17.54 -18.68 -11.28
CA LYS A 208 -18.64 -19.62 -11.48
C LYS A 208 -19.45 -19.77 -10.19
N GLY A 209 -20.74 -19.44 -10.25
CA GLY A 209 -21.64 -19.41 -9.09
C GLY A 209 -21.21 -18.37 -8.05
N GLY A 210 -21.57 -18.60 -6.79
CA GLY A 210 -21.22 -17.72 -5.67
C GLY A 210 -22.20 -16.56 -5.47
N ASP A 211 -23.25 -16.50 -6.28
CA ASP A 211 -24.41 -15.63 -6.18
C ASP A 211 -25.50 -16.17 -5.23
N ASP A 212 -25.30 -17.39 -4.73
CA ASP A 212 -26.32 -18.24 -4.10
C ASP A 212 -25.84 -18.94 -2.81
N LEU A 213 -24.78 -18.46 -2.15
CA LEU A 213 -24.37 -19.07 -0.87
C LEU A 213 -25.53 -18.95 0.15
N ASP A 214 -25.88 -20.06 0.80
CA ASP A 214 -27.11 -20.15 1.59
C ASP A 214 -27.14 -19.10 2.73
N PRO A 215 -28.05 -18.11 2.68
CA PRO A 215 -28.08 -16.99 3.62
C PRO A 215 -28.53 -17.41 5.03
N ASN A 216 -29.05 -18.63 5.23
CA ASN A 216 -29.32 -19.16 6.58
C ASN A 216 -28.03 -19.47 7.35
N TYR A 217 -26.94 -19.72 6.63
CA TYR A 217 -25.62 -20.02 7.18
C TYR A 217 -24.65 -18.87 6.96
N VAL A 218 -24.61 -18.29 5.75
CA VAL A 218 -23.72 -17.19 5.37
C VAL A 218 -24.35 -15.84 5.71
N LEU A 219 -23.84 -15.20 6.76
CA LEU A 219 -24.35 -13.95 7.31
C LEU A 219 -23.87 -12.72 6.54
N SER A 220 -22.67 -12.78 6.00
CA SER A 220 -22.06 -11.71 5.20
C SER A 220 -20.93 -12.24 4.34
N SER A 221 -20.72 -11.58 3.20
CA SER A 221 -19.65 -11.87 2.25
C SER A 221 -18.75 -10.64 2.10
N ARG A 222 -17.43 -10.86 2.01
CA ARG A 222 -16.44 -9.79 1.94
C ARG A 222 -15.24 -10.20 1.09
N VAL A 223 -14.77 -9.28 0.25
CA VAL A 223 -13.50 -9.38 -0.47
C VAL A 223 -12.67 -8.14 -0.14
N ARG A 224 -11.41 -8.35 0.26
CA ARG A 224 -10.47 -7.25 0.52
C ARG A 224 -9.12 -7.49 -0.14
N THR A 225 -8.40 -6.42 -0.44
CA THR A 225 -6.97 -6.44 -0.78
C THR A 225 -6.25 -5.22 -0.24
N GLY A 226 -4.92 -5.20 -0.34
CA GLY A 226 -4.10 -4.00 -0.14
C GLY A 226 -3.51 -3.47 -1.45
N ARG A 227 -3.18 -2.18 -1.49
CA ARG A 227 -2.34 -1.58 -2.55
C ARG A 227 -1.34 -0.61 -1.95
N SER A 228 -0.10 -0.68 -2.41
CA SER A 228 0.97 0.26 -2.07
C SER A 228 1.25 1.18 -3.26
N ILE A 229 1.37 2.48 -2.98
CA ILE A 229 1.66 3.52 -3.98
C ILE A 229 3.18 3.58 -4.21
N LYS A 230 3.62 3.40 -5.45
CA LYS A 230 5.03 3.40 -5.82
C LYS A 230 5.70 4.75 -5.53
N GLY A 231 6.93 4.71 -5.03
CA GLY A 231 7.73 5.90 -4.70
C GLY A 231 7.53 6.44 -3.29
N PHE A 232 6.70 5.79 -2.47
CA PHE A 232 6.57 6.05 -1.03
C PHE A 232 7.06 4.83 -0.25
N THR A 233 7.71 5.04 0.88
CA THR A 233 8.00 3.94 1.82
C THR A 233 6.71 3.41 2.46
N LEU A 234 6.74 2.15 2.90
CA LEU A 234 5.62 1.42 3.51
C LEU A 234 5.39 1.82 4.98
N PRO A 235 4.23 1.53 5.59
CA PRO A 235 3.88 1.96 6.94
C PRO A 235 4.91 1.72 8.06
N PRO A 236 5.71 0.63 8.06
CA PRO A 236 6.78 0.47 9.05
C PRO A 236 7.76 1.65 9.06
N HIS A 237 8.05 2.21 7.89
CA HIS A 237 9.14 3.18 7.69
C HIS A 237 8.67 4.58 7.29
N ASN A 238 7.43 4.73 6.83
CA ASN A 238 6.99 6.01 6.28
C ASN A 238 7.07 7.17 7.28
N SER A 239 7.59 8.29 6.78
CA SER A 239 7.60 9.54 7.52
C SER A 239 6.19 10.13 7.58
N ARG A 240 5.95 11.06 8.53
CA ARG A 240 4.70 11.85 8.56
C ARG A 240 4.43 12.55 7.21
N GLY A 241 5.48 13.02 6.54
CA GLY A 241 5.38 13.68 5.24
C GLY A 241 4.90 12.75 4.14
N GLU A 242 5.51 11.56 4.02
CA GLU A 242 5.09 10.54 3.06
C GLU A 242 3.66 10.06 3.32
N ARG A 243 3.32 9.78 4.59
CA ARG A 243 2.00 9.34 5.01
C ARG A 243 0.89 10.33 4.62
N ARG A 244 1.10 11.62 4.90
CA ARG A 244 0.18 12.70 4.47
C ARG A 244 0.14 12.86 2.95
N GLY A 245 1.26 12.61 2.25
CA GLY A 245 1.29 12.57 0.79
C GLY A 245 0.41 11.46 0.23
N ILE A 246 0.50 10.25 0.78
CA ILE A 246 -0.37 9.11 0.46
C ILE A 246 -1.83 9.45 0.73
N GLU A 247 -2.14 10.01 1.90
CA GLU A 247 -3.50 10.40 2.27
C GLU A 247 -4.09 11.39 1.26
N LYS A 248 -3.36 12.47 0.96
CA LYS A 248 -3.78 13.50 0.01
C LYS A 248 -4.09 12.91 -1.37
N LEU A 249 -3.17 12.10 -1.91
CA LEU A 249 -3.36 11.44 -3.21
C LEU A 249 -4.58 10.50 -3.20
N SER A 250 -4.78 9.79 -2.09
CA SER A 250 -5.91 8.88 -1.91
C SER A 250 -7.24 9.64 -1.86
N ILE A 251 -7.31 10.76 -1.13
CA ILE A 251 -8.51 11.62 -1.09
C ILE A 251 -8.84 12.15 -2.48
N GLU A 252 -7.85 12.69 -3.19
CA GLU A 252 -8.03 13.22 -4.56
C GLU A 252 -8.54 12.13 -5.51
N ALA A 253 -7.95 10.93 -5.44
CA ALA A 253 -8.37 9.82 -6.27
C ALA A 253 -9.79 9.35 -5.95
N LEU A 254 -10.09 9.10 -4.68
CA LEU A 254 -11.37 8.55 -4.23
C LEU A 254 -12.53 9.55 -4.38
N ALA A 255 -12.26 10.86 -4.33
CA ALA A 255 -13.26 11.89 -4.59
C ALA A 255 -13.75 11.92 -6.05
N SER A 256 -12.99 11.33 -6.98
CA SER A 256 -13.36 11.25 -8.40
C SER A 256 -14.18 10.00 -8.76
N LEU A 257 -14.48 9.14 -7.79
CA LEU A 257 -15.35 7.98 -8.00
C LEU A 257 -16.81 8.40 -8.13
N GLU A 258 -17.49 7.82 -9.12
CA GLU A 258 -18.88 8.13 -9.48
C GLU A 258 -19.77 6.88 -9.45
N GLY A 259 -21.08 7.06 -9.63
CA GLY A 259 -22.07 5.98 -9.69
C GLY A 259 -22.15 5.21 -8.37
N GLU A 260 -22.16 3.87 -8.44
CA GLU A 260 -22.21 3.00 -7.25
C GLU A 260 -20.99 3.15 -6.31
N PHE A 261 -19.91 3.77 -6.81
CA PHE A 261 -18.68 4.03 -6.05
C PHE A 261 -18.59 5.47 -5.55
N LYS A 262 -19.61 6.32 -5.75
CA LYS A 262 -19.60 7.67 -5.18
C LYS A 262 -19.59 7.58 -3.66
N GLY A 263 -18.70 8.33 -3.01
CA GLY A 263 -18.46 8.22 -1.57
C GLY A 263 -17.78 9.42 -0.95
N LYS A 264 -17.47 9.31 0.33
CA LYS A 264 -16.85 10.37 1.13
C LYS A 264 -15.69 9.83 1.96
N TYR A 265 -14.65 10.64 2.11
CA TYR A 265 -13.53 10.38 3.01
C TYR A 265 -13.78 10.99 4.39
N TYR A 266 -13.40 10.25 5.42
CA TYR A 266 -13.53 10.59 6.83
C TYR A 266 -12.14 10.41 7.47
N PRO A 267 -11.41 11.52 7.73
CA PRO A 267 -10.16 11.43 8.46
C PRO A 267 -10.44 10.96 9.89
N LEU A 268 -9.54 10.17 10.46
CA LEU A 268 -9.61 9.83 11.88
C LEU A 268 -9.25 11.02 12.77
N THR A 269 -8.44 11.96 12.27
CA THR A 269 -8.15 13.19 12.99
C THR A 269 -9.42 14.01 13.14
N GLY A 270 -9.87 14.21 14.39
CA GLY A 270 -11.07 14.98 14.70
C GLY A 270 -12.39 14.20 14.62
N MET A 271 -12.34 12.89 14.35
CA MET A 271 -13.49 12.01 14.54
C MET A 271 -13.76 11.82 16.03
N SER A 272 -15.02 11.86 16.45
CA SER A 272 -15.34 11.60 17.86
C SER A 272 -15.20 10.12 18.20
N ASP A 273 -14.90 9.80 19.46
CA ASP A 273 -14.78 8.40 19.91
C ASP A 273 -16.06 7.61 19.63
N ALA A 274 -17.24 8.22 19.78
CA ALA A 274 -18.53 7.58 19.50
C ALA A 274 -18.72 7.25 18.00
N GLU A 275 -18.30 8.12 17.09
CA GLU A 275 -18.33 7.83 15.65
C GLU A 275 -17.35 6.73 15.29
N GLN A 276 -16.15 6.75 15.88
CA GLN A 276 -15.14 5.72 15.68
C GLN A 276 -15.64 4.36 16.17
N GLU A 277 -16.19 4.29 17.39
CA GLU A 277 -16.77 3.08 17.97
C GLU A 277 -17.94 2.54 17.13
N GLN A 278 -18.82 3.41 16.65
CA GLN A 278 -19.93 2.98 15.78
C GLN A 278 -19.43 2.40 14.45
N LEU A 279 -18.43 3.01 13.82
CA LEU A 279 -17.87 2.50 12.57
C LEU A 279 -17.12 1.17 12.78
N ILE A 280 -16.49 0.98 13.95
CA ILE A 280 -15.88 -0.30 14.34
C ILE A 280 -16.98 -1.36 14.58
N ALA A 281 -18.05 -1.01 15.30
CA ALA A 281 -19.18 -1.89 15.57
C ALA A 281 -19.93 -2.32 14.28
N ASP A 282 -20.01 -1.43 13.30
CA ASP A 282 -20.55 -1.74 11.98
C ASP A 282 -19.61 -2.61 11.11
N HIS A 283 -18.40 -2.94 11.62
CA HIS A 283 -17.31 -3.60 10.91
C HIS A 283 -16.75 -2.84 9.70
N PHE A 284 -16.89 -1.51 9.70
CA PHE A 284 -16.41 -0.64 8.63
C PHE A 284 -15.05 -0.05 8.90
N LEU A 285 -14.74 0.29 10.14
CA LEU A 285 -13.47 0.90 10.52
C LEU A 285 -12.52 -0.12 11.17
N PHE A 286 -11.23 0.13 10.98
CA PHE A 286 -10.16 -0.62 11.61
C PHE A 286 -9.97 -0.17 13.06
N ASP A 287 -9.61 -1.11 13.94
CA ASP A 287 -9.29 -0.81 15.32
C ASP A 287 -8.04 0.07 15.42
N LYS A 288 -7.89 0.77 16.55
CA LYS A 288 -6.59 1.34 16.92
C LYS A 288 -5.55 0.20 16.87
N PRO A 289 -4.34 0.41 16.30
CA PRO A 289 -3.34 -0.64 16.16
C PRO A 289 -2.79 -1.03 17.54
N VAL A 290 -3.49 -1.95 18.19
CA VAL A 290 -3.15 -2.53 19.49
C VAL A 290 -2.42 -3.87 19.34
N SER A 291 -2.47 -4.46 18.14
CA SER A 291 -1.76 -5.70 17.85
C SER A 291 -0.25 -5.49 18.01
N PRO A 292 0.44 -6.32 18.81
CA PRO A 292 1.87 -6.19 18.99
C PRO A 292 2.65 -6.44 17.69
N LEU A 293 2.05 -7.17 16.73
CA LEU A 293 2.63 -7.36 15.40
C LEU A 293 2.78 -6.02 14.64
N LEU A 294 1.82 -5.10 14.79
CA LEU A 294 1.81 -3.79 14.14
C LEU A 294 2.67 -2.77 14.90
N THR A 295 2.58 -2.76 16.23
CA THR A 295 3.32 -1.78 17.05
C THR A 295 4.82 -2.07 17.05
N CYS A 296 5.25 -3.34 17.17
CA CYS A 296 6.66 -3.74 17.06
C CYS A 296 7.23 -3.56 15.64
N ALA A 297 6.37 -3.54 14.61
CA ALA A 297 6.77 -3.20 13.25
C ALA A 297 6.84 -1.68 12.99
N GLY A 298 6.58 -0.84 14.01
CA GLY A 298 6.64 0.62 13.86
C GLY A 298 5.46 1.24 13.09
N MET A 299 4.40 0.48 12.83
CA MET A 299 3.28 0.90 11.97
C MET A 299 2.27 1.81 12.69
N ALA A 300 2.29 1.81 14.03
CA ALA A 300 1.43 2.64 14.88
C ALA A 300 1.95 4.08 15.13
N ARG A 301 3.10 4.45 14.54
CA ARG A 301 3.70 5.79 14.75
C ARG A 301 2.75 6.92 14.35
N ASP A 302 2.77 7.98 15.16
CA ASP A 302 2.02 9.23 14.99
C ASP A 302 0.49 9.08 14.87
N TRP A 303 -0.10 7.98 15.35
CA TRP A 303 -1.54 7.77 15.28
C TRP A 303 -2.34 8.94 15.91
N PRO A 304 -3.43 9.47 15.29
CA PRO A 304 -4.07 9.03 14.03
C PRO A 304 -3.64 9.85 12.78
N ASP A 305 -2.48 10.52 12.78
CA ASP A 305 -2.03 11.39 11.70
C ASP A 305 -1.98 10.67 10.34
N GLY A 306 -2.62 11.24 9.32
CA GLY A 306 -2.65 10.73 7.95
C GLY A 306 -3.53 9.49 7.74
N ARG A 307 -4.38 9.11 8.71
CA ARG A 307 -5.24 7.92 8.65
C ARG A 307 -6.70 8.32 8.48
N GLY A 308 -7.44 7.48 7.77
CA GLY A 308 -8.88 7.66 7.61
C GLY A 308 -9.52 6.54 6.82
N ILE A 309 -10.82 6.67 6.66
CA ILE A 309 -11.67 5.73 5.94
C ILE A 309 -12.44 6.48 4.87
N TRP A 310 -12.49 5.91 3.67
CA TRP A 310 -13.44 6.27 2.66
C TRP A 310 -14.48 5.15 2.53
N HIS A 311 -15.73 5.50 2.28
CA HIS A 311 -16.72 4.53 1.85
C HIS A 311 -17.74 5.15 0.89
N ASN A 312 -18.34 4.31 0.04
CA ASN A 312 -19.46 4.71 -0.80
C ASN A 312 -20.72 4.98 0.04
N GLU A 313 -21.73 5.62 -0.57
CA GLU A 313 -22.99 5.98 0.10
C GLU A 313 -23.71 4.76 0.73
N ASN A 314 -23.61 3.59 0.07
CA ASN A 314 -24.24 2.34 0.52
C ASN A 314 -23.40 1.53 1.53
N LYS A 315 -22.21 2.03 1.92
CA LYS A 315 -21.23 1.34 2.79
C LYS A 315 -20.91 -0.11 2.33
N SER A 316 -20.96 -0.36 1.03
CA SER A 316 -20.70 -1.66 0.40
C SER A 316 -19.33 -1.75 -0.27
N PHE A 317 -18.65 -0.62 -0.42
CA PHE A 317 -17.28 -0.49 -0.91
C PHE A 317 -16.53 0.54 -0.06
N LEU A 318 -15.42 0.13 0.54
CA LEU A 318 -14.66 0.90 1.53
C LEU A 318 -13.18 0.88 1.20
N VAL A 319 -12.48 1.95 1.58
CA VAL A 319 -11.02 2.06 1.45
C VAL A 319 -10.46 2.60 2.76
N TRP A 320 -9.62 1.80 3.44
CA TRP A 320 -8.83 2.30 4.57
C TRP A 320 -7.52 2.87 4.06
N VAL A 321 -7.12 4.01 4.62
CA VAL A 321 -5.93 4.75 4.21
C VAL A 321 -4.93 4.79 5.36
N ASN A 322 -3.68 4.35 5.08
CA ASN A 322 -2.52 4.37 5.99
C ASN A 322 -2.65 3.56 7.29
N GLU A 323 -3.33 2.41 7.24
CA GLU A 323 -3.38 1.46 8.36
C GLU A 323 -2.22 0.45 8.24
N GLU A 324 -2.48 -0.82 7.86
CA GLU A 324 -1.45 -1.86 7.68
C GLU A 324 -0.69 -1.70 6.35
N ASP A 325 -1.32 -1.07 5.36
CA ASP A 325 -0.80 -0.72 4.05
C ASP A 325 -1.26 0.69 3.65
N HIS A 326 -0.78 1.23 2.52
CA HIS A 326 -1.22 2.56 2.05
C HIS A 326 -2.73 2.58 1.82
N LEU A 327 -3.25 1.55 1.14
CA LEU A 327 -4.67 1.36 0.90
C LEU A 327 -5.09 -0.07 1.27
N ARG A 328 -6.23 -0.22 1.94
CA ARG A 328 -6.98 -1.49 2.00
C ARG A 328 -8.33 -1.29 1.33
N VAL A 329 -8.51 -1.92 0.18
CA VAL A 329 -9.74 -1.83 -0.62
C VAL A 329 -10.64 -3.01 -0.28
N ILE A 330 -11.89 -2.72 0.06
CA ILE A 330 -12.84 -3.68 0.63
C ILE A 330 -14.17 -3.57 -0.11
N SER A 331 -14.73 -4.69 -0.52
CA SER A 331 -16.14 -4.84 -0.92
C SER A 331 -16.81 -5.79 0.05
N MET A 332 -18.01 -5.46 0.53
CA MET A 332 -18.76 -6.34 1.44
C MET A 332 -20.26 -6.07 1.38
N GLU A 333 -21.04 -7.07 1.79
CA GLU A 333 -22.48 -6.96 2.04
C GLU A 333 -22.97 -8.09 2.96
N LYS A 334 -24.21 -7.95 3.45
CA LYS A 334 -24.91 -9.01 4.18
C LYS A 334 -25.36 -10.12 3.22
N GLY A 335 -25.45 -11.35 3.72
CA GLY A 335 -25.83 -12.52 2.94
C GLY A 335 -24.69 -13.12 2.09
N GLY A 336 -25.09 -14.00 1.17
CA GLY A 336 -24.20 -14.93 0.48
C GLY A 336 -23.88 -14.64 -0.99
N ASN A 337 -24.17 -13.44 -1.50
CA ASN A 337 -23.87 -13.09 -2.90
C ASN A 337 -22.41 -12.63 -3.08
N MET A 338 -21.49 -13.57 -2.88
CA MET A 338 -20.04 -13.38 -3.09
C MET A 338 -19.72 -12.89 -4.52
N LYS A 339 -20.51 -13.31 -5.51
CA LYS A 339 -20.31 -12.89 -6.91
C LYS A 339 -20.51 -11.39 -7.11
N GLU A 340 -21.56 -10.82 -6.53
CA GLU A 340 -21.80 -9.38 -6.58
C GLU A 340 -20.74 -8.60 -5.77
N VAL A 341 -20.39 -9.10 -4.58
CA VAL A 341 -19.28 -8.53 -3.79
C VAL A 341 -17.98 -8.48 -4.60
N PHE A 342 -17.65 -9.57 -5.30
CA PHE A 342 -16.44 -9.67 -6.11
C PHE A 342 -16.50 -8.82 -7.38
N ARG A 343 -17.65 -8.72 -8.06
CA ARG A 343 -17.86 -7.79 -9.17
C ARG A 343 -17.55 -6.36 -8.74
N ARG A 344 -18.21 -5.89 -7.67
CA ARG A 344 -18.02 -4.54 -7.14
C ARG A 344 -16.57 -4.30 -6.72
N PHE A 345 -15.93 -5.29 -6.11
CA PHE A 345 -14.51 -5.27 -5.77
C PHE A 345 -13.63 -5.04 -7.00
N CYS A 346 -13.75 -5.88 -8.04
CA CYS A 346 -12.94 -5.81 -9.25
C CYS A 346 -13.13 -4.48 -9.99
N VAL A 347 -14.38 -4.06 -10.21
CA VAL A 347 -14.69 -2.81 -10.92
C VAL A 347 -14.18 -1.60 -10.13
N GLY A 348 -14.44 -1.55 -8.82
CA GLY A 348 -13.98 -0.45 -7.96
C GLY A 348 -12.46 -0.36 -7.90
N LEU A 349 -11.77 -1.49 -7.77
CA LEU A 349 -10.32 -1.53 -7.71
C LEU A 349 -9.66 -1.10 -9.04
N GLN A 350 -10.20 -1.54 -10.17
CA GLN A 350 -9.73 -1.10 -11.50
C GLN A 350 -9.95 0.40 -11.71
N LYS A 351 -11.07 0.96 -11.24
CA LYS A 351 -11.32 2.41 -11.27
C LYS A 351 -10.28 3.17 -10.44
N ILE A 352 -10.03 2.72 -9.20
CA ILE A 352 -9.01 3.31 -8.32
C ILE A 352 -7.64 3.27 -9.01
N GLU A 353 -7.23 2.11 -9.54
CA GLU A 353 -5.94 1.96 -10.21
C GLU A 353 -5.79 2.88 -11.43
N ALA A 354 -6.84 3.00 -12.25
CA ALA A 354 -6.84 3.90 -13.41
C ALA A 354 -6.64 5.36 -13.00
N ILE A 355 -7.24 5.78 -11.88
CA ILE A 355 -7.09 7.14 -11.35
C ILE A 355 -5.65 7.36 -10.86
N PHE A 356 -5.12 6.45 -10.05
CA PHE A 356 -3.74 6.52 -9.56
C PHE A 356 -2.71 6.58 -10.71
N LYS A 357 -2.89 5.76 -11.76
CA LYS A 357 -2.07 5.81 -12.98
C LYS A 357 -2.16 7.16 -13.70
N LYS A 358 -3.36 7.76 -13.80
CA LYS A 358 -3.56 9.08 -14.40
C LYS A 358 -2.80 10.19 -13.66
N HIS A 359 -2.61 10.04 -12.35
CA HIS A 359 -1.81 10.95 -11.53
C HIS A 359 -0.31 10.59 -11.49
N ASN A 360 0.17 9.71 -12.39
CA ASN A 360 1.56 9.26 -12.46
C ASN A 360 2.06 8.56 -11.18
N HIS A 361 1.13 7.94 -10.45
CA HIS A 361 1.38 7.17 -9.23
C HIS A 361 0.90 5.72 -9.43
N GLY A 362 1.73 4.87 -10.06
CA GLY A 362 1.42 3.45 -10.17
C GLY A 362 1.43 2.73 -8.81
N PHE A 363 0.81 1.55 -8.73
CA PHE A 363 1.00 0.67 -7.59
C PHE A 363 2.35 -0.06 -7.66
N MET A 364 2.91 -0.37 -6.50
CA MET A 364 4.07 -1.26 -6.41
C MET A 364 3.66 -2.66 -6.86
N TRP A 365 4.29 -3.14 -7.93
CA TRP A 365 3.98 -4.41 -8.56
C TRP A 365 5.18 -4.92 -9.36
N ASN A 366 5.42 -6.23 -9.31
CA ASN A 366 6.32 -6.91 -10.24
C ASN A 366 5.78 -8.29 -10.64
N GLU A 367 6.36 -8.88 -11.69
CA GLU A 367 5.86 -10.14 -12.27
C GLU A 367 5.99 -11.34 -11.30
N HIS A 368 6.98 -11.32 -10.42
CA HIS A 368 7.25 -12.42 -9.48
C HIS A 368 6.32 -12.34 -8.26
N LEU A 369 6.25 -11.20 -7.59
CA LEU A 369 5.56 -11.02 -6.32
C LEU A 369 4.14 -10.47 -6.47
N GLY A 370 3.71 -10.10 -7.68
CA GLY A 370 2.45 -9.40 -7.87
C GLY A 370 2.47 -8.03 -7.19
N TYR A 371 1.37 -7.66 -6.53
CA TYR A 371 1.28 -6.43 -5.77
C TYR A 371 2.11 -6.52 -4.48
N ILE A 372 2.93 -5.50 -4.24
CA ILE A 372 3.80 -5.41 -3.07
C ILE A 372 3.06 -4.75 -1.91
N LEU A 373 3.07 -5.42 -0.76
CA LEU A 373 2.49 -4.97 0.51
C LEU A 373 3.48 -5.15 1.65
N THR A 374 3.16 -4.57 2.80
CA THR A 374 4.04 -4.54 3.99
C THR A 374 4.40 -5.94 4.48
N CYS A 375 3.41 -6.80 4.65
CA CYS A 375 3.62 -8.16 5.16
C CYS A 375 3.79 -9.15 4.01
N PRO A 376 4.81 -10.03 4.01
CA PRO A 376 4.99 -11.06 2.98
C PRO A 376 3.78 -11.98 2.78
N SER A 377 2.94 -12.17 3.82
CA SER A 377 1.72 -12.96 3.69
C SER A 377 0.67 -12.32 2.76
N ASN A 378 0.78 -11.01 2.48
CA ASN A 378 -0.17 -10.26 1.67
C ASN A 378 0.36 -9.98 0.24
N LEU A 379 1.48 -10.58 -0.18
CA LEU A 379 1.94 -10.47 -1.57
C LEU A 379 0.98 -11.12 -2.57
N GLY A 380 1.26 -10.90 -3.85
CA GLY A 380 0.50 -11.44 -4.97
C GLY A 380 -0.76 -10.63 -5.22
N THR A 381 -1.90 -11.24 -4.97
CA THR A 381 -3.20 -10.56 -5.07
C THR A 381 -3.45 -9.61 -3.90
N GLY A 382 -2.81 -9.87 -2.74
CA GLY A 382 -3.20 -9.33 -1.43
C GLY A 382 -4.62 -9.70 -1.00
N LEU A 383 -5.29 -10.60 -1.73
CA LEU A 383 -6.72 -10.84 -1.60
C LEU A 383 -7.03 -11.73 -0.40
N ARG A 384 -8.08 -11.33 0.31
CA ARG A 384 -8.78 -12.17 1.27
C ARG A 384 -10.27 -12.07 0.99
N GLY A 385 -10.78 -13.07 0.28
CA GLY A 385 -12.21 -13.32 0.08
C GLY A 385 -12.71 -14.24 1.19
N GLY A 386 -13.83 -13.92 1.80
CA GLY A 386 -14.33 -14.69 2.92
C GLY A 386 -15.76 -14.37 3.31
N VAL A 387 -16.28 -15.19 4.22
CA VAL A 387 -17.64 -15.13 4.72
C VAL A 387 -17.66 -15.19 6.24
N HIS A 388 -18.66 -14.57 6.84
CA HIS A 388 -19.12 -14.98 8.17
C HIS A 388 -20.15 -16.10 7.99
N VAL A 389 -19.82 -17.30 8.45
CA VAL A 389 -20.64 -18.50 8.27
C VAL A 389 -20.91 -19.21 9.59
N LYS A 390 -22.15 -19.63 9.81
CA LYS A 390 -22.59 -20.44 10.95
C LYS A 390 -22.29 -21.92 10.69
N LEU A 391 -21.45 -22.52 11.53
CA LEU A 391 -21.04 -23.93 11.45
C LEU A 391 -21.01 -24.59 12.84
N PRO A 392 -22.10 -24.54 13.63
CA PRO A 392 -22.10 -25.01 15.02
C PRO A 392 -21.79 -26.50 15.17
N LYS A 393 -22.15 -27.35 14.20
CA LYS A 393 -21.83 -28.79 14.23
C LYS A 393 -20.46 -29.06 13.63
N LEU A 394 -20.20 -28.58 12.43
CA LEU A 394 -18.97 -28.86 11.68
C LEU A 394 -17.73 -28.35 12.43
N SER A 395 -17.81 -27.20 13.09
CA SER A 395 -16.67 -26.67 13.85
C SER A 395 -16.25 -27.50 15.07
N THR A 396 -17.15 -28.33 15.61
CA THR A 396 -16.85 -29.26 16.71
C THR A 396 -16.46 -30.65 16.21
N HIS A 397 -16.58 -30.89 14.90
CA HIS A 397 -16.23 -32.16 14.29
C HIS A 397 -14.70 -32.35 14.27
N ALA A 398 -14.24 -33.57 14.61
CA ALA A 398 -12.81 -33.88 14.74
C ALA A 398 -11.98 -33.60 13.47
N LYS A 399 -12.62 -33.64 12.29
CA LYS A 399 -11.98 -33.40 10.98
C LYS A 399 -12.03 -31.94 10.51
N PHE A 400 -12.51 -30.99 11.32
CA PHE A 400 -12.73 -29.61 10.87
C PHE A 400 -11.45 -28.93 10.35
N GLU A 401 -10.35 -29.04 11.09
CA GLU A 401 -9.06 -28.46 10.68
C GLU A 401 -8.49 -29.14 9.42
N GLU A 402 -8.69 -30.45 9.28
CA GLU A 402 -8.30 -31.18 8.07
C GLU A 402 -9.09 -30.70 6.85
N ILE A 403 -10.41 -30.53 6.99
CA ILE A 403 -11.29 -30.02 5.92
C ILE A 403 -10.84 -28.63 5.47
N LEU A 404 -10.57 -27.71 6.43
CA LEU A 404 -10.06 -26.37 6.11
C LEU A 404 -8.73 -26.43 5.36
N THR A 405 -7.79 -27.25 5.83
CA THR A 405 -6.47 -27.44 5.21
C THR A 405 -6.60 -27.95 3.78
N ARG A 406 -7.41 -28.98 3.56
CA ARG A 406 -7.64 -29.57 2.23
C ARG A 406 -8.31 -28.61 1.26
N LEU A 407 -9.20 -27.75 1.76
CA LEU A 407 -9.85 -26.69 0.98
C LEU A 407 -8.99 -25.44 0.79
N ARG A 408 -7.81 -25.37 1.43
CA ARG A 408 -6.92 -24.19 1.46
C ARG A 408 -7.62 -22.95 2.03
N LEU A 409 -8.46 -23.18 3.04
CA LEU A 409 -9.17 -22.15 3.77
C LEU A 409 -8.58 -21.99 5.17
N GLN A 410 -8.71 -20.78 5.71
CA GLN A 410 -8.34 -20.46 7.09
C GLN A 410 -9.56 -19.94 7.85
N LYS A 411 -9.63 -20.23 9.15
CA LYS A 411 -10.64 -19.69 10.07
C LYS A 411 -10.08 -18.60 10.98
N ARG A 412 -10.93 -17.63 11.33
CA ARG A 412 -10.71 -16.63 12.39
C ARG A 412 -12.00 -16.46 13.20
N GLY A 413 -11.91 -15.81 14.37
CA GLY A 413 -13.09 -15.44 15.14
C GLY A 413 -13.90 -14.32 14.47
N THR A 414 -15.07 -14.02 15.05
CA THR A 414 -16.11 -13.21 14.40
C THR A 414 -15.71 -11.74 14.21
N GLY A 415 -14.79 -11.22 15.03
CA GLY A 415 -14.24 -9.86 14.90
C GLY A 415 -12.91 -9.78 14.16
N GLY A 416 -12.38 -10.91 13.64
CA GLY A 416 -11.09 -10.96 12.97
C GLY A 416 -10.04 -11.79 13.69
N VAL A 417 -8.76 -11.51 13.42
CA VAL A 417 -7.61 -12.38 13.76
C VAL A 417 -7.34 -12.53 15.25
N ASP A 418 -7.73 -11.53 16.04
CA ASP A 418 -7.46 -11.46 17.47
C ASP A 418 -8.70 -11.75 18.32
N THR A 419 -9.77 -12.28 17.72
CA THR A 419 -11.04 -12.54 18.41
C THR A 419 -11.41 -14.02 18.39
N ALA A 420 -12.18 -14.46 19.39
CA ALA A 420 -12.75 -15.79 19.44
C ALA A 420 -14.00 -15.89 18.54
N SER A 421 -14.36 -17.12 18.13
CA SER A 421 -15.64 -17.38 17.47
C SER A 421 -16.78 -17.31 18.50
N VAL A 422 -17.86 -16.59 18.17
CA VAL A 422 -19.06 -16.52 19.02
C VAL A 422 -20.19 -17.33 18.37
N GLY A 423 -20.83 -18.23 19.12
CA GLY A 423 -22.04 -18.93 18.67
C GLY A 423 -21.88 -19.83 17.45
N GLY A 424 -20.69 -20.39 17.23
CA GLY A 424 -20.40 -21.22 16.04
C GLY A 424 -20.28 -20.42 14.74
N VAL A 425 -20.12 -19.10 14.80
CA VAL A 425 -19.87 -18.23 13.64
C VAL A 425 -18.37 -18.04 13.44
N PHE A 426 -17.90 -18.33 12.22
CA PHE A 426 -16.49 -18.20 11.84
C PHE A 426 -16.30 -17.26 10.66
N ASP A 427 -15.19 -16.52 10.66
CA ASP A 427 -14.64 -15.85 9.48
C ASP A 427 -13.81 -16.87 8.69
N ILE A 428 -14.38 -17.40 7.60
CA ILE A 428 -13.74 -18.37 6.71
C ILE A 428 -13.28 -17.66 5.45
N SER A 429 -12.02 -17.84 5.07
CA SER A 429 -11.40 -17.15 3.91
C SER A 429 -10.28 -17.97 3.27
N ASN A 430 -9.87 -17.63 2.05
CA ASN A 430 -8.69 -18.22 1.42
C ASN A 430 -7.42 -17.98 2.26
N ALA A 431 -6.59 -19.01 2.39
CA ALA A 431 -5.32 -18.95 3.12
C ALA A 431 -4.17 -18.35 2.28
N ASP A 432 -4.19 -18.62 0.97
CA ASP A 432 -3.14 -18.26 0.02
C ASP A 432 -3.46 -16.98 -0.75
N ARG A 433 -2.41 -16.23 -1.10
CA ARG A 433 -2.54 -14.93 -1.81
C ARG A 433 -1.62 -14.78 -3.01
N LEU A 434 -0.51 -15.53 -3.02
CA LEU A 434 0.51 -15.53 -4.06
C LEU A 434 0.44 -16.81 -4.93
N GLY A 435 0.95 -16.74 -6.16
CA GLY A 435 0.95 -17.85 -7.12
C GLY A 435 -0.40 -18.23 -7.77
N SER A 436 -1.51 -17.65 -7.32
CA SER A 436 -2.84 -17.83 -7.90
C SER A 436 -3.56 -16.49 -8.08
N SER A 437 -4.54 -16.44 -8.99
CA SER A 437 -5.27 -15.21 -9.29
C SER A 437 -6.43 -14.94 -8.33
N GLU A 438 -6.94 -13.71 -8.35
CA GLU A 438 -8.08 -13.28 -7.55
C GLU A 438 -9.33 -14.12 -7.84
N VAL A 439 -9.67 -14.33 -9.12
CA VAL A 439 -10.77 -15.22 -9.52
C VAL A 439 -10.59 -16.63 -8.95
N TYR A 440 -9.40 -17.21 -9.06
CA TYR A 440 -9.14 -18.56 -8.55
C TYR A 440 -9.33 -18.63 -7.03
N GLN A 441 -8.80 -17.64 -6.31
CA GLN A 441 -8.90 -17.59 -4.85
C GLN A 441 -10.35 -17.38 -4.37
N VAL A 442 -11.14 -16.56 -5.06
CA VAL A 442 -12.57 -16.40 -4.72
C VAL A 442 -13.35 -17.65 -5.12
N GLN A 443 -13.02 -18.33 -6.22
CA GLN A 443 -13.63 -19.61 -6.58
C GLN A 443 -13.37 -20.68 -5.51
N LEU A 444 -12.14 -20.76 -4.99
CA LEU A 444 -11.81 -21.66 -3.87
C LEU A 444 -12.71 -21.43 -2.64
N VAL A 445 -12.96 -20.16 -2.32
CA VAL A 445 -13.84 -19.77 -1.20
C VAL A 445 -15.28 -20.17 -1.49
N VAL A 446 -15.80 -19.85 -2.68
CA VAL A 446 -17.17 -20.21 -3.07
C VAL A 446 -17.38 -21.72 -2.98
N ASP A 447 -16.50 -22.52 -3.59
CA ASP A 447 -16.63 -23.97 -3.60
C ASP A 447 -16.51 -24.57 -2.19
N GLY A 448 -15.52 -24.10 -1.42
CA GLY A 448 -15.27 -24.61 -0.08
C GLY A 448 -16.39 -24.26 0.90
N VAL A 449 -16.91 -23.03 0.85
CA VAL A 449 -18.04 -22.62 1.70
C VAL A 449 -19.31 -23.40 1.35
N LYS A 450 -19.60 -23.63 0.06
CA LYS A 450 -20.75 -24.47 -0.35
C LYS A 450 -20.64 -25.87 0.26
N LEU A 451 -19.49 -26.52 0.12
CA LEU A 451 -19.26 -27.85 0.69
C LEU A 451 -19.40 -27.86 2.22
N MET A 452 -18.83 -26.87 2.91
CA MET A 452 -18.92 -26.78 4.38
C MET A 452 -20.36 -26.58 4.85
N VAL A 453 -21.17 -25.80 4.13
CA VAL A 453 -22.61 -25.64 4.44
C VAL A 453 -23.37 -26.94 4.18
N GLU A 454 -23.05 -27.70 3.14
CA GLU A 454 -23.65 -29.02 2.91
C GLU A 454 -23.29 -30.02 4.03
N MET A 455 -22.03 -30.01 4.49
CA MET A 455 -21.59 -30.81 5.63
C MET A 455 -22.33 -30.41 6.91
N GLU A 456 -22.49 -29.12 7.18
CA GLU A 456 -23.26 -28.63 8.33
C GLU A 456 -24.70 -29.14 8.29
N LYS A 457 -25.38 -29.02 7.14
CA LYS A 457 -26.75 -29.52 6.94
C LYS A 457 -26.88 -31.03 7.18
N LYS A 458 -25.86 -31.81 6.81
CA LYS A 458 -25.84 -33.26 7.09
C LYS A 458 -25.71 -33.54 8.58
N LEU A 459 -24.78 -32.86 9.25
CA LEU A 459 -24.56 -33.03 10.68
C LEU A 459 -25.77 -32.58 11.51
N GLU A 460 -26.50 -31.55 11.07
CA GLU A 460 -27.77 -31.12 11.68
C GLU A 460 -28.85 -32.21 11.62
N LYS A 461 -28.83 -33.07 10.60
CA LYS A 461 -29.72 -34.23 10.45
C LYS A 461 -29.19 -35.51 11.12
N GLY A 462 -28.00 -35.46 11.73
CA GLY A 462 -27.34 -36.63 12.31
C GLY A 462 -26.70 -37.58 11.28
N GLU A 463 -26.48 -37.12 10.04
CA GLU A 463 -25.83 -37.90 8.99
C GLU A 463 -24.29 -37.80 9.05
N SER A 464 -23.58 -38.84 8.62
CA SER A 464 -22.11 -38.81 8.49
C SER A 464 -21.65 -37.97 7.29
N ILE A 465 -20.51 -37.29 7.47
CA ILE A 465 -19.81 -36.51 6.42
C ILE A 465 -18.52 -37.21 5.93
N ASP A 466 -18.25 -38.45 6.33
CA ASP A 466 -16.99 -39.14 5.99
C ASP A 466 -16.79 -39.30 4.47
N GLY A 467 -17.88 -39.48 3.72
CA GLY A 467 -17.86 -39.53 2.26
C GLY A 467 -17.73 -38.16 1.57
N MET A 468 -17.68 -37.07 2.33
CA MET A 468 -17.61 -35.69 1.81
C MET A 468 -16.26 -35.02 2.05
N ILE A 469 -15.31 -35.69 2.72
CA ILE A 469 -13.99 -35.11 2.99
C ILE A 469 -13.29 -34.81 1.66
N PRO A 470 -12.97 -33.54 1.35
CA PRO A 470 -12.45 -33.16 0.05
C PRO A 470 -11.06 -33.75 -0.20
N ALA A 471 -10.65 -33.84 -1.46
CA ALA A 471 -9.24 -34.05 -1.79
C ALA A 471 -8.41 -32.80 -1.42
N GLN A 472 -7.11 -32.98 -1.20
CA GLN A 472 -6.19 -31.85 -1.01
C GLN A 472 -6.12 -31.02 -2.30
N LYS A 473 -6.50 -29.74 -2.21
CA LYS A 473 -6.34 -28.75 -3.28
C LYS A 473 -4.94 -28.15 -3.32
#